data_AF-A0A2U9NTB5-F1
#
_entry.id   AF-A0A2U9NTB5-F1
#
_cell.length_a   1.000
_cell.length_b   1.000
_cell.length_c   1.000
_cell.angle_alpha   90.00
_cell.angle_beta   90.00
_cell.angle_gamma   90.00
#
_symmetry.space_group_name_H-M   'P 1'
#
loop_
_entity.id
_entity.type
_entity.pdbx_description
1 polymer ?
#
loop_
_entity_poly.entity_id
_entity_poly.type
_entity_poly.pdbx_seq_one_letter_code
_entity_poly.pdbx_strand_id
1 'polypeptide(L)'
;MNKNSIRIKLNSFDSDLLQNDFEQLYVKLQVLLNTLSKINFISQSIKKSIVVALPLPKKKRIFCVLRSPHVNKDSREHFEIRTYRRLIIITYISSNSIFLSYILDIIRKHEFQPGVSCRFFKIEP
;
A
#
# COMPACT_ATOMS: atom_id res chain seq x y z
N MET A 1 3.65 20.48 -15.64
CA MET A 1 2.62 19.45 -15.98
C MET A 1 2.04 18.92 -14.69
N ASN A 2 0.78 19.26 -14.41
CA ASN A 2 0.07 18.88 -13.20
C ASN A 2 -0.23 17.37 -13.26
N LYS A 3 0.45 16.58 -12.43
CA LYS A 3 0.32 15.11 -12.41
C LYS A 3 -0.49 14.70 -11.18
N ASN A 4 -1.62 14.05 -11.40
CA ASN A 4 -2.39 13.44 -10.33
C ASN A 4 -1.69 12.15 -9.89
N SER A 5 -1.69 11.89 -8.58
CA SER A 5 -1.15 10.63 -8.06
C SER A 5 -2.07 9.98 -7.04
N ILE A 6 -2.33 8.70 -7.26
CA ILE A 6 -2.96 7.82 -6.29
C ILE A 6 -1.85 7.09 -5.54
N ARG A 7 -1.90 7.11 -4.21
CA ARG A 7 -0.96 6.39 -3.37
C ARG A 7 -1.71 5.40 -2.50
N ILE A 8 -1.36 4.13 -2.63
CA ILE A 8 -1.91 3.02 -1.84
C ILE A 8 -0.81 2.58 -0.88
N LYS A 9 -1.07 2.70 0.41
CA LYS A 9 -0.12 2.38 1.47
C LYS A 9 -0.59 1.15 2.22
N LEU A 10 0.19 0.08 2.15
CA LEU A 10 -0.04 -1.14 2.92
C LEU A 10 0.83 -1.13 4.18
N ASN A 11 0.28 -1.53 5.32
CA ASN A 11 1.04 -1.77 6.54
C ASN A 11 0.61 -3.08 7.20
N SER A 12 1.58 -3.81 7.76
CA SER A 12 1.35 -5.02 8.55
C SER A 12 2.39 -5.14 9.66
N PHE A 13 2.12 -5.98 10.66
CA PHE A 13 3.10 -6.40 11.66
C PHE A 13 3.95 -7.58 11.19
N ASP A 14 3.49 -8.31 10.17
CA ASP A 14 4.20 -9.43 9.56
C ASP A 14 4.73 -9.03 8.17
N SER A 15 5.95 -9.48 7.83
CA SER A 15 6.57 -9.21 6.54
C SER A 15 5.94 -10.04 5.42
N ASP A 16 5.61 -11.29 5.72
CA ASP A 16 5.29 -12.29 4.69
C ASP A 16 3.87 -12.07 4.19
N LEU A 17 2.93 -11.83 5.11
CA LEU A 17 1.56 -11.44 4.78
C LEU A 17 1.53 -10.16 3.94
N LEU A 18 2.37 -9.17 4.29
CA LEU A 18 2.45 -7.92 3.55
C LEU A 18 2.99 -8.13 2.14
N GLN A 19 3.97 -9.00 1.98
CA GLN A 19 4.58 -9.28 0.69
C GLN A 19 3.60 -9.99 -0.25
N ASN A 20 2.92 -11.02 0.25
CA ASN A 20 1.93 -11.79 -0.52
C ASN A 20 0.79 -10.90 -1.01
N ASP A 21 0.15 -10.13 -0.13
CA ASP A 21 -0.92 -9.21 -0.50
C ASP A 21 -0.44 -8.11 -1.46
N PHE A 22 0.77 -7.60 -1.23
CA PHE A 22 1.37 -6.59 -2.10
C PHE A 22 1.56 -7.12 -3.53
N GLU A 23 2.09 -8.33 -3.68
CA GLU A 23 2.32 -8.96 -4.98
C GLU A 23 1.00 -9.22 -5.72
N GLN A 24 0.00 -9.78 -5.02
CA GLN A 24 -1.32 -10.02 -5.61
C GLN A 24 -1.98 -8.73 -6.09
N LEU A 25 -1.95 -7.67 -5.28
CA LEU A 25 -2.54 -6.39 -5.65
C LEU A 25 -1.77 -5.73 -6.80
N TYR A 26 -0.44 -5.80 -6.79
CA TYR A 26 0.40 -5.28 -7.86
C TYR A 26 0.11 -5.96 -9.20
N VAL A 27 0.02 -7.29 -9.23
CA VAL A 27 -0.32 -8.06 -10.44
C VAL A 27 -1.71 -7.69 -10.95
N LYS A 28 -2.72 -7.60 -10.07
CA LYS A 28 -4.09 -7.19 -10.46
C LYS A 28 -4.12 -5.80 -11.09
N LEU A 29 -3.39 -4.83 -10.52
CA LEU A 29 -3.28 -3.48 -11.08
C LEU A 29 -2.57 -3.49 -12.44
N GLN A 30 -1.50 -4.27 -12.60
CA GLN A 30 -0.78 -4.39 -13.88
C GLN A 30 -1.67 -4.99 -14.97
N VAL A 31 -2.43 -6.03 -14.63
CA VAL A 31 -3.39 -6.65 -15.56
C VAL A 31 -4.45 -5.64 -16.01
N LEU A 32 -5.00 -4.85 -15.07
CA LEU A 32 -5.96 -3.79 -15.43
C LEU A 32 -5.36 -2.78 -16.42
N LEU A 33 -4.13 -2.31 -16.19
CA LEU A 33 -3.51 -1.34 -17.10
C LEU A 33 -3.25 -1.92 -18.49
N ASN A 34 -2.85 -3.19 -18.54
CA ASN A 34 -2.63 -3.91 -19.79
C ASN A 34 -3.94 -4.18 -20.55
N THR A 35 -5.05 -4.45 -19.85
CA THR A 35 -6.35 -4.63 -20.51
C THR A 35 -6.90 -3.30 -21.03
N LEU A 36 -6.81 -2.24 -20.23
CA LEU A 36 -7.22 -0.89 -20.64
C LEU A 36 -6.42 -0.36 -21.84
N SER A 37 -5.13 -0.71 -21.94
CA SER A 37 -4.29 -0.30 -23.08
C SER A 37 -4.58 -1.07 -24.37
N LYS A 38 -5.03 -2.33 -24.27
CA LYS A 38 -5.41 -3.19 -25.41
C LYS A 38 -6.78 -2.84 -26.01
N ILE A 39 -7.70 -2.30 -25.20
CA ILE A 39 -8.98 -1.81 -25.69
C ILE A 39 -8.71 -0.51 -26.47
N ASN A 40 -8.63 -0.64 -27.79
CA ASN A 40 -7.91 0.21 -28.77
C ASN A 40 -8.30 1.71 -28.86
N PHE A 41 -9.15 2.25 -27.98
CA PHE A 41 -9.68 3.63 -28.06
C PHE A 41 -9.63 4.41 -26.73
N ILE A 42 -9.28 3.77 -25.61
CA ILE A 42 -9.37 4.39 -24.29
C ILE A 42 -8.04 5.11 -23.96
N SER A 43 -7.91 6.32 -24.50
CA SER A 43 -7.10 7.43 -23.95
C SER A 43 -5.57 7.27 -23.95
N GLN A 44 -4.88 8.04 -24.81
CA GLN A 44 -3.42 8.25 -24.81
C GLN A 44 -2.86 8.60 -23.41
N SER A 45 -3.69 9.20 -22.55
CA SER A 45 -3.37 9.57 -21.17
C SER A 45 -3.35 8.39 -20.19
N ILE A 46 -4.12 7.32 -20.41
CA ILE A 46 -4.05 6.10 -19.59
C ILE A 46 -2.82 5.27 -19.96
N LYS A 47 -2.43 5.27 -21.25
CA LYS A 47 -1.20 4.63 -21.75
C LYS A 47 0.09 5.16 -21.09
N LYS A 48 0.07 6.36 -20.51
CA LYS A 48 1.19 6.97 -19.76
C LYS A 48 1.06 6.82 -18.24
N SER A 49 0.17 5.95 -17.76
CA SER A 49 0.11 5.65 -16.32
C SER A 49 1.33 4.85 -15.91
N ILE A 50 1.99 5.27 -14.83
CA ILE A 50 3.17 4.61 -14.28
C ILE A 50 2.79 4.08 -12.90
N VAL A 51 3.00 2.79 -12.68
CA VAL A 51 2.86 2.14 -11.38
C VAL A 51 4.25 1.94 -10.81
N VAL A 52 4.49 2.48 -9.61
CA VAL A 52 5.75 2.31 -8.90
C VAL A 52 5.49 1.64 -7.56
N ALA A 53 6.19 0.52 -7.37
CA ALA A 53 6.27 -0.25 -6.14
C ALA A 53 7.43 0.24 -5.27
N LEU A 54 7.17 0.73 -4.06
CA LEU A 54 8.21 1.25 -3.16
C LEU A 54 8.11 0.61 -1.77
N PRO A 55 9.16 -0.09 -1.29
CA PRO A 55 9.25 -0.45 0.12
C PRO A 55 9.50 0.81 0.95
N LEU A 56 8.75 0.98 2.03
CA LEU A 56 8.95 2.07 2.98
C LEU A 56 9.75 1.55 4.18
N PRO A 57 10.56 2.41 4.83
CA PRO A 57 11.29 2.02 6.02
C PRO A 57 10.31 1.54 7.10
N LYS A 58 10.64 0.38 7.68
CA LYS A 58 9.89 -0.22 8.79
C LYS A 58 9.91 0.71 10.00
N LYS A 59 8.76 0.88 10.65
CA LYS A 59 8.69 1.61 11.91
C LYS A 59 8.94 0.63 13.05
N LYS A 60 9.90 0.95 13.93
CA LYS A 60 10.21 0.19 15.14
C LYS A 60 9.77 1.01 16.35
N ARG A 61 8.89 0.45 17.18
CA ARG A 61 8.55 1.00 18.50
C ARG A 61 9.13 0.08 19.55
N ILE A 62 10.09 0.56 20.33
CA ILE A 62 10.74 -0.20 21.39
C ILE A 62 10.19 0.32 22.73
N PHE A 63 9.79 -0.58 23.61
CA PHE A 63 9.39 -0.23 24.97
C PHE A 63 9.95 -1.26 25.94
N CYS A 64 10.19 -0.82 27.17
CA CYS A 64 10.74 -1.66 28.22
C CYS A 64 9.71 -1.75 29.34
N VAL A 65 9.41 -2.96 29.80
CA VAL A 65 8.46 -3.21 30.91
C VAL A 65 9.21 -3.95 32.02
N LEU A 66 8.82 -3.72 33.27
CA LEU A 66 9.32 -4.53 34.38
C LEU A 66 8.77 -5.95 34.27
N ARG A 67 9.62 -6.96 34.49
CA ARG A 67 9.15 -8.36 34.49
C ARG A 67 8.24 -8.66 35.68
N SER A 68 8.53 -8.04 36.83
CA SER A 68 7.73 -8.16 38.05
C SER A 68 6.69 -7.03 38.12
N PRO A 69 5.46 -7.32 38.59
CA PRO A 69 4.49 -6.27 38.88
C PRO A 69 4.90 -5.35 40.04
N HIS A 70 5.83 -5.78 40.91
CA HIS A 70 6.25 -5.01 42.10
C HIS A 70 7.77 -4.98 42.30
N VAL A 71 8.29 -3.78 42.62
CA VAL A 71 9.63 -3.39 43.15
C VAL A 71 10.88 -3.75 42.33
N ASN A 72 10.89 -4.83 41.55
CA ASN A 72 12.12 -5.32 40.89
C ASN A 72 12.46 -4.51 39.62
N LYS A 73 13.17 -3.39 39.78
CA LYS A 73 13.52 -2.43 38.72
C LYS A 73 14.64 -2.90 37.78
N ASP A 74 15.54 -3.75 38.26
CA ASP A 74 16.69 -4.24 37.48
C ASP A 74 16.30 -5.36 36.51
N SER A 75 15.19 -6.04 36.80
CA SER A 75 14.58 -7.05 35.93
C SER A 75 13.66 -6.42 34.90
N ARG A 76 14.25 -5.87 33.83
CA ARG A 76 13.51 -5.27 32.69
C ARG A 76 13.46 -6.21 31.49
N GLU A 77 12.38 -6.11 30.72
CA GLU A 77 12.20 -6.83 29.46
C GLU A 77 11.98 -5.86 28.31
N HIS A 78 12.67 -6.11 27.20
CA HIS A 78 12.60 -5.29 26.00
C HIS A 78 11.60 -5.90 25.02
N PHE A 79 10.57 -5.13 24.69
CA PHE A 79 9.61 -5.50 23.66
C PHE A 79 9.74 -4.54 22.48
N GLU A 80 9.40 -5.05 21.30
CA GLU A 80 9.28 -4.22 20.12
C GLU A 80 8.03 -4.56 19.31
N ILE A 81 7.47 -3.52 18.70
CA ILE A 81 6.47 -3.66 17.65
C ILE A 81 7.10 -3.12 16.38
N ARG A 82 7.18 -3.99 15.36
CA ARG A 82 7.64 -3.64 14.02
C ARG A 82 6.45 -3.51 13.09
N THR A 83 6.37 -2.41 12.37
CA THR A 83 5.37 -2.21 11.32
C THR A 83 6.08 -2.14 9.97
N TYR A 84 5.88 -3.17 9.16
CA TYR A 84 6.31 -3.23 7.76
C TYR A 84 5.38 -2.40 6.91
N ARG A 85 5.93 -1.68 5.93
CA ARG A 85 5.20 -0.67 5.16
C ARG A 85 5.61 -0.75 3.69
N ARG A 86 4.63 -0.74 2.80
CA ARG A 86 4.86 -0.67 1.35
C ARG A 86 3.93 0.38 0.73
N LEU A 87 4.35 0.95 -0.38
CA LEU A 87 3.64 2.00 -1.10
C LEU A 87 3.54 1.61 -2.57
N ILE A 88 2.35 1.74 -3.13
CA ILE A 88 2.11 1.66 -4.56
C ILE A 88 1.68 3.05 -5.00
N ILE A 89 2.42 3.64 -5.93
CA ILE A 89 2.13 4.95 -6.51
C ILE A 89 1.65 4.75 -7.93
N ILE A 90 0.48 5.27 -8.26
CA ILE A 90 -0.08 5.28 -9.61
C ILE A 90 -0.15 6.74 -10.04
N THR A 91 0.71 7.14 -10.97
CA THR A 91 0.68 8.49 -11.54
C THR A 91 -0.06 8.49 -12.86
N TYR A 92 -0.97 9.45 -13.06
CA TYR A 92 -1.76 9.58 -14.28
C TYR A 92 -2.02 11.05 -14.60
N ILE A 93 -2.31 11.33 -15.88
CA ILE A 93 -2.43 12.70 -16.40
C ILE A 93 -3.91 13.14 -16.50
N SER A 94 -4.85 12.19 -16.52
CA SER A 94 -6.27 12.45 -16.77
C SER A 94 -7.01 12.94 -15.51
N SER A 95 -7.99 13.83 -15.68
CA SER A 95 -8.98 14.21 -14.67
C SER A 95 -10.18 13.24 -14.59
N ASN A 96 -10.13 12.09 -15.29
CA ASN A 96 -11.27 11.17 -15.34
C ASN A 96 -11.46 10.44 -14.01
N SER A 97 -12.61 10.68 -13.38
CA SER A 97 -13.08 10.01 -12.16
C SER A 97 -13.22 8.49 -12.33
N ILE A 98 -13.56 8.04 -13.53
CA ILE A 98 -13.80 6.63 -13.89
C ILE A 98 -12.57 5.75 -13.64
N PHE A 99 -11.36 6.26 -13.88
CA PHE A 99 -10.15 5.47 -13.63
C PHE A 99 -9.93 5.21 -12.12
N LEU A 100 -10.26 6.20 -11.29
CA LEU A 100 -10.17 6.08 -9.84
C LEU A 100 -11.20 5.07 -9.32
N SER A 101 -12.43 5.06 -9.86
CA SER A 101 -13.45 4.08 -9.47
C SER A 101 -13.01 2.65 -9.80
N TYR A 102 -12.43 2.39 -10.97
CA TYR A 102 -11.91 1.05 -11.30
C TYR A 102 -10.81 0.57 -10.35
N ILE A 103 -9.87 1.46 -9.99
CA ILE A 103 -8.83 1.11 -9.01
C ILE A 103 -9.45 0.83 -7.64
N LEU A 104 -10.39 1.67 -7.20
CA LEU A 104 -11.07 1.48 -5.94
C LEU A 104 -11.85 0.17 -5.91
N ASP A 105 -12.51 -0.19 -7.01
CA ASP A 105 -13.24 -1.46 -7.14
C ASP A 105 -12.30 -2.66 -7.03
N ILE A 106 -11.11 -2.61 -7.64
CA ILE A 106 -10.09 -3.66 -7.49
C ILE A 106 -9.69 -3.79 -6.03
N ILE A 107 -9.43 -2.67 -5.34
CA ILE A 107 -9.03 -2.69 -3.93
C ILE A 107 -10.16 -3.24 -3.05
N ARG A 108 -11.41 -2.82 -3.30
CA ARG A 108 -12.58 -3.29 -2.54
C ARG A 108 -12.86 -4.78 -2.76
N LYS A 109 -12.60 -5.28 -3.95
CA LYS A 109 -12.74 -6.71 -4.30
C LYS A 109 -11.51 -7.54 -3.91
N HIS A 110 -10.41 -6.90 -3.54
CA HIS A 110 -9.23 -7.61 -3.06
C HIS A 110 -9.48 -8.10 -1.63
N GLU A 111 -9.49 -9.42 -1.45
CA GLU A 111 -9.46 -10.01 -0.12
C GLU A 111 -8.06 -9.84 0.46
N PHE A 112 -7.91 -8.91 1.41
CA PHE A 112 -6.65 -8.75 2.13
C PHE A 112 -6.52 -9.84 3.19
N GLN A 113 -5.31 -10.33 3.37
CA GLN A 113 -4.99 -11.21 4.49
C GLN A 113 -5.23 -10.48 5.82
N PRO A 114 -5.71 -11.20 6.84
CA PRO A 114 -5.93 -10.60 8.16
C PRO A 114 -4.61 -10.02 8.69
N GLY A 115 -4.70 -8.82 9.27
CA GLY A 115 -3.52 -8.09 9.77
C GLY A 115 -2.85 -7.15 8.76
N VAL A 116 -3.27 -7.16 7.49
CA VAL A 116 -2.85 -6.17 6.50
C VAL A 116 -3.83 -4.98 6.47
N SER A 117 -3.30 -3.78 6.71
CA SER A 117 -4.06 -2.53 6.64
C SER A 117 -3.76 -1.78 5.35
N CYS A 118 -4.80 -1.39 4.61
CA CYS A 118 -4.70 -0.57 3.41
C CYS A 118 -5.14 0.88 3.68
N ARG A 119 -4.36 1.86 3.22
CA ARG A 119 -4.71 3.28 3.23
C ARG A 119 -4.56 3.88 1.85
N PHE A 120 -5.57 4.64 1.43
CA PHE A 120 -5.61 5.32 0.14
C PHE A 120 -5.41 6.82 0.31
N PHE A 121 -4.61 7.43 -0.57
CA PHE A 121 -4.44 8.87 -0.67
C PHE A 121 -4.60 9.29 -2.13
N LYS A 122 -5.52 10.22 -2.38
CA LYS A 122 -5.57 10.98 -3.63
C LYS A 122 -4.78 12.26 -3.42
N ILE A 123 -3.82 12.53 -4.29
CA ILE A 123 -3.06 13.78 -4.27
C ILE A 123 -3.33 14.47 -5.60
N GLU A 124 -3.99 15.60 -5.48
CA GLU A 124 -4.20 16.54 -6.58
C GLU A 124 -3.07 17.59 -6.52
N PRO A 125 -2.53 17.99 -7.68
CA PRO A 125 -1.45 18.96 -7.80
C PRO A 125 -1.88 20.39 -7.44
#